data_AF-A0A919NCW3-F1
#
_entry.id   AF-A0A919NCW3-F1
#
_cell.length_a   1.000
_cell.length_b   1.000
_cell.length_c   1.000
_cell.angle_alpha   90.00
_cell.angle_beta   90.00
_cell.angle_gamma   90.00
#
_symmetry.space_group_name_H-M   'P 1'
#
loop_
_entity.id
_entity.type
_entity.pdbx_description
1 polymer ?
#
loop_
_entity_poly.entity_id
_entity_poly.type
_entity_poly.pdbx_seq_one_letter_code
_entity_poly.pdbx_strand_id
1 'polypeptide(L)'
;MIKRAAGAALAALLCGLSPAVVAPTAASAATADFPILAGDQNTNKIYRLNPSTWTWDSWTWAPTAGRGYSDAEIAGFNGGNDFRVRNTPAGQRLVVVDGQGLATVATYPDGDRVWANKAPGADNRHSVELLPDGNVAVAASTGGYVRVYSTSSGATASYALEQAHAALWDPQIQRLWVAGSPGYGTTGEYQLLTALEVTGPASAPGLREDTSRALKIPGNDALHDVSADITDPGRLWITTNQRVFTYDKATRQLTTINRGAVKSVGVQPSGQTVETRADRYKTPPGGCTTVNNWCTDTLDFYTPSRTVTRSGAQFYKARVASPHYSAEDTALRGRVFDRAGDTVTRVDNNPAIGRIAAAAGADGRLHVLTLIPGSGMWSRTRGADGDWEDAATQIDESAKITDAAVAAGPDGTLHAFTLIPGAGVWYRKRPAGQPWDAGSTKVDSGTDLTSITAVVNPVTKRPHLLTAGASGVQDRSASATGVWSGTAVQVDTNASIADVAAAALPDGSLHLFTVTAWGGVYHRTGTDTSWTGSASAVPGGGESPATGQVRALAAAGWPAAQLDLVTVRSGLGLWGQTRTGGSWPAPVPLDPDQGALQAYAAHLADGALHTGRIAELS
;
A
#
# COMPACT_ATOMS: atom_id res chain seq x y z
N MET A 1 29.29 11.07 73.78
CA MET A 1 29.81 11.77 72.58
C MET A 1 30.45 10.74 71.66
N ILE A 2 29.78 10.50 70.51
CA ILE A 2 30.23 9.80 69.29
C ILE A 2 31.31 8.72 69.49
N LYS A 3 30.87 7.47 69.69
CA LYS A 3 31.75 6.29 69.60
C LYS A 3 31.78 5.75 68.17
N ARG A 4 33.02 5.51 67.74
CA ARG A 4 33.46 5.03 66.43
C ARG A 4 33.05 3.60 66.14
N ALA A 5 33.01 3.32 64.84
CA ALA A 5 32.78 2.06 64.17
C ALA A 5 33.64 0.89 64.66
N ALA A 6 33.05 -0.30 64.61
CA ALA A 6 33.72 -1.58 64.41
C ALA A 6 32.78 -2.45 63.58
N GLY A 7 33.31 -3.01 62.49
CA GLY A 7 32.55 -3.76 61.49
C GLY A 7 32.11 -5.14 61.96
N ALA A 8 31.04 -5.63 61.35
CA ALA A 8 30.69 -7.04 61.31
C ALA A 8 30.27 -7.38 59.88
N ALA A 9 30.90 -8.43 59.36
CA ALA A 9 30.74 -8.96 58.03
C ALA A 9 29.33 -9.52 57.80
N LEU A 10 28.78 -9.29 56.61
CA LEU A 10 27.69 -10.08 56.06
C LEU A 10 28.17 -10.69 54.74
N ALA A 11 28.29 -12.01 54.73
CA ALA A 11 28.66 -12.79 53.57
C ALA A 11 27.53 -12.71 52.53
N ALA A 12 27.82 -12.10 51.37
CA ALA A 12 26.94 -12.14 50.21
C ALA A 12 27.24 -13.40 49.39
N LEU A 13 26.23 -14.24 49.25
CA LEU A 13 26.20 -15.42 48.39
C LEU A 13 26.32 -14.96 46.92
N LEU A 14 27.50 -15.10 46.30
CA LEU A 14 27.67 -14.92 44.87
C LEU A 14 27.09 -16.14 44.13
N CYS A 15 25.82 -16.06 43.74
CA CYS A 15 25.30 -16.91 42.67
C CYS A 15 25.92 -16.45 41.35
N GLY A 16 26.70 -17.34 40.72
CA GLY A 16 27.34 -17.10 39.44
C GLY A 16 26.33 -16.84 38.33
N LEU A 17 26.31 -15.60 37.84
CA LEU A 17 25.74 -15.28 36.53
C LEU A 17 26.81 -15.58 35.49
N SER A 18 26.68 -16.72 34.81
CA SER A 18 27.38 -16.94 33.55
C SER A 18 26.98 -15.84 32.56
N PRO A 19 27.92 -15.21 31.83
CA PRO A 19 27.54 -14.32 30.74
C PRO A 19 26.80 -15.17 29.71
N ALA A 20 25.50 -14.91 29.54
CA ALA A 20 24.76 -15.40 28.40
C ALA A 20 25.44 -14.82 27.16
N VAL A 21 26.18 -15.66 26.43
CA VAL A 21 26.64 -15.35 25.09
C VAL A 21 25.37 -15.14 24.28
N VAL A 22 25.03 -13.87 24.04
CA VAL A 22 24.00 -13.50 23.08
C VAL A 22 24.52 -14.03 21.74
N ALA A 23 23.96 -15.16 21.29
CA ALA A 23 24.21 -15.64 19.95
C ALA A 23 23.89 -14.48 19.00
N PRO A 24 24.78 -14.16 18.03
CA PRO A 24 24.43 -13.17 17.04
C PRO A 24 23.10 -13.59 16.43
N THR A 25 22.14 -12.67 16.44
CA THR A 25 20.92 -12.77 15.64
C THR A 25 21.31 -13.30 14.27
N ALA A 26 20.75 -14.44 13.86
CA ALA A 26 20.99 -15.02 12.56
C ALA A 26 20.86 -13.90 11.50
N ALA A 27 21.95 -13.62 10.78
CA ALA A 27 21.92 -12.70 9.66
C ALA A 27 20.81 -13.19 8.72
N SER A 28 19.84 -12.32 8.46
CA SER A 28 18.83 -12.57 7.42
C SER A 28 19.59 -12.97 6.15
N ALA A 29 19.33 -14.15 5.60
CA ALA A 29 19.98 -14.59 4.37
C ALA A 29 19.78 -13.50 3.32
N ALA A 30 20.86 -12.96 2.75
CA ALA A 30 20.78 -11.92 1.73
C ALA A 30 19.84 -12.40 0.62
N THR A 31 18.78 -11.65 0.36
CA THR A 31 17.91 -11.89 -0.80
C THR A 31 18.79 -11.84 -2.06
N ALA A 32 18.62 -12.81 -2.96
CA ALA A 32 19.42 -12.87 -4.18
C ALA A 32 19.20 -11.62 -5.05
N ASP A 33 20.27 -11.14 -5.68
CA ASP A 33 20.21 -9.99 -6.58
C ASP A 33 19.28 -10.25 -7.78
N PHE A 34 18.57 -9.21 -8.20
CA PHE A 34 17.62 -9.30 -9.32
C PHE A 34 18.33 -9.10 -10.67
N PRO A 35 17.78 -9.64 -11.78
CA PRO A 35 18.25 -9.28 -13.11
C PRO A 35 18.24 -7.76 -13.34
N ILE A 36 19.11 -7.25 -14.21
CA ILE A 36 19.09 -5.84 -14.62
C ILE A 36 18.45 -5.72 -15.99
N LEU A 37 17.41 -4.90 -16.11
CA LEU A 37 16.82 -4.53 -17.39
C LEU A 37 17.53 -3.31 -17.96
N ALA A 38 17.77 -3.28 -19.27
CA ALA A 38 18.41 -2.15 -19.96
C ALA A 38 17.69 -1.88 -21.30
N GLY A 39 17.21 -0.65 -21.47
CA GLY A 39 16.47 -0.22 -22.65
C GLY A 39 17.41 0.28 -23.73
N ASP A 40 17.48 -0.44 -24.85
CA ASP A 40 18.39 -0.15 -25.96
C ASP A 40 17.68 0.56 -27.10
N GLN A 41 17.97 1.85 -27.26
CA GLN A 41 17.41 2.70 -28.30
C GLN A 41 17.96 2.41 -29.70
N ASN A 42 19.03 1.62 -29.81
CA ASN A 42 19.57 1.22 -31.12
C ASN A 42 18.75 0.07 -31.74
N THR A 43 18.31 -0.87 -30.91
CA THR A 43 17.60 -2.08 -31.37
C THR A 43 16.11 -2.06 -31.05
N ASN A 44 15.63 -1.02 -30.38
CA ASN A 44 14.26 -0.85 -29.89
C ASN A 44 13.81 -2.06 -29.07
N LYS A 45 14.62 -2.45 -28.08
CA LYS A 45 14.38 -3.59 -27.19
C LYS A 45 14.84 -3.30 -25.77
N ILE A 46 14.19 -3.95 -24.81
CA ILE A 46 14.70 -4.10 -23.45
C ILE A 46 15.47 -5.42 -23.39
N TYR A 47 16.70 -5.37 -22.90
CA TYR A 47 17.55 -6.53 -22.63
C TYR A 47 17.61 -6.83 -21.14
N ARG A 48 17.98 -8.07 -20.79
CA ARG A 48 18.19 -8.48 -19.40
C ARG A 48 19.60 -9.02 -19.19
N LEU A 49 20.27 -8.48 -18.17
CA LEU A 49 21.58 -8.91 -17.71
C LEU A 49 21.39 -9.74 -16.43
N ASN A 50 22.02 -10.91 -16.39
CA ASN A 50 22.11 -11.70 -15.16
C ASN A 50 23.33 -11.23 -14.34
N PRO A 51 23.15 -10.65 -13.13
CA PRO A 51 24.27 -10.16 -12.32
C PRO A 51 25.13 -11.27 -11.71
N SER A 52 24.63 -12.50 -11.60
CA SER A 52 25.41 -13.63 -11.06
C SER A 52 26.45 -14.14 -12.04
N THR A 53 26.14 -14.11 -13.35
CA THR A 53 27.02 -14.59 -14.42
C THR A 53 27.62 -13.46 -15.24
N TRP A 54 27.08 -12.25 -15.14
CA TRP A 54 27.46 -11.06 -15.90
C TRP A 54 27.28 -11.21 -17.41
N THR A 55 26.31 -12.04 -17.80
CA THR A 55 25.97 -12.32 -19.19
C THR A 55 24.59 -11.77 -19.53
N TRP A 56 24.49 -11.12 -20.69
CA TRP A 56 23.21 -10.83 -21.31
C TRP A 56 22.50 -12.15 -21.64
N ASP A 57 21.26 -12.29 -21.22
CA ASP A 57 20.50 -13.50 -21.51
C ASP A 57 19.79 -13.44 -22.87
N SER A 58 19.07 -14.51 -23.22
CA SER A 58 18.29 -14.57 -24.45
C SER A 58 16.95 -13.83 -24.33
N TRP A 59 16.58 -13.34 -23.15
CA TRP A 59 15.30 -12.66 -22.95
C TRP A 59 15.41 -11.22 -23.46
N THR A 60 14.45 -10.84 -24.29
CA THR A 60 14.28 -9.45 -24.73
C THR A 60 12.81 -9.11 -24.80
N TRP A 61 12.50 -7.83 -24.71
CA TRP A 61 11.13 -7.35 -24.84
C TRP A 61 11.02 -6.14 -25.76
N ALA A 62 10.00 -6.16 -26.61
CA ALA A 62 9.46 -5.01 -27.35
C ALA A 62 7.94 -5.23 -27.53
N PRO A 63 7.13 -4.16 -27.68
CA PRO A 63 5.74 -4.32 -28.08
C PRO A 63 5.67 -4.86 -29.51
N THR A 64 4.81 -5.84 -29.75
CA THR A 64 4.58 -6.42 -31.08
C THR A 64 3.09 -6.71 -31.28
N ALA A 65 2.67 -6.85 -32.53
CA ALA A 65 1.30 -7.26 -32.85
C ALA A 65 0.96 -8.63 -32.24
N GLY A 66 1.92 -9.56 -32.22
CA GLY A 66 1.75 -10.88 -31.60
C GLY A 66 1.56 -10.84 -30.08
N ARG A 67 1.98 -9.75 -29.42
CA ARG A 67 1.75 -9.48 -27.99
C ARG A 67 0.52 -8.63 -27.73
N GLY A 68 -0.30 -8.38 -28.76
CA GLY A 68 -1.56 -7.64 -28.67
C GLY A 68 -1.44 -6.12 -28.82
N TYR A 69 -0.29 -5.59 -29.24
CA TYR A 69 -0.12 -4.15 -29.46
C TYR A 69 -0.56 -3.71 -30.86
N SER A 70 -1.17 -2.54 -30.93
CA SER A 70 -1.48 -1.86 -32.20
C SER A 70 -0.25 -1.21 -32.84
N ASP A 71 -0.31 -0.93 -34.14
CA ASP A 71 0.78 -0.28 -34.87
C ASP A 71 1.17 1.08 -34.26
N ALA A 72 0.19 1.85 -33.78
CA ALA A 72 0.44 3.14 -33.13
C ALA A 72 1.17 2.99 -31.78
N GLU A 73 0.83 1.96 -31.00
CA GLU A 73 1.51 1.65 -29.74
C GLU A 73 2.94 1.15 -30.00
N ILE A 74 3.13 0.29 -31.02
CA ILE A 74 4.45 -0.21 -31.44
C ILE A 74 5.35 0.95 -31.90
N ALA A 75 4.82 1.85 -32.74
CA ALA A 75 5.54 3.05 -33.20
C ALA A 75 5.85 4.03 -32.05
N GLY A 76 5.21 3.88 -30.89
CA GLY A 76 5.47 4.67 -29.70
C GLY A 76 6.64 4.19 -28.86
N PHE A 77 7.37 3.15 -29.28
CA PHE A 77 8.47 2.55 -28.53
C PHE A 77 9.79 2.62 -29.31
N ASN A 78 10.84 3.10 -28.65
CA ASN A 78 12.18 3.24 -29.18
C ASN A 78 13.23 2.81 -28.13
N GLY A 79 13.01 1.64 -27.51
CA GLY A 79 13.92 1.04 -26.54
C GLY A 79 13.58 1.28 -25.07
N GLY A 80 12.65 2.20 -24.76
CA GLY A 80 12.16 2.50 -23.42
C GLY A 80 13.01 3.57 -22.72
N ASN A 81 12.34 4.61 -22.23
CA ASN A 81 12.97 5.62 -21.37
C ASN A 81 12.97 5.20 -19.90
N ASP A 82 11.98 4.42 -19.47
CA ASP A 82 11.93 3.81 -18.13
C ASP A 82 11.10 2.53 -18.16
N PHE A 83 11.38 1.61 -17.24
CA PHE A 83 10.69 0.34 -17.12
C PHE A 83 10.89 -0.29 -15.74
N ARG A 84 9.88 -0.97 -15.22
CA ARG A 84 9.91 -1.60 -13.88
C ARG A 84 9.18 -2.93 -13.89
N VAL A 85 9.57 -3.82 -12.99
CA VAL A 85 8.79 -5.04 -12.69
C VAL A 85 8.02 -4.79 -11.40
N ARG A 86 6.75 -5.21 -11.34
CA ARG A 86 5.92 -5.08 -10.14
C ARG A 86 5.08 -6.33 -9.89
N ASN A 87 5.00 -6.77 -8.64
CA ASN A 87 4.05 -7.79 -8.23
C ASN A 87 2.63 -7.21 -8.20
N THR A 88 1.67 -7.95 -8.73
CA THR A 88 0.23 -7.64 -8.62
C THR A 88 -0.53 -8.90 -8.20
N PRO A 89 -1.79 -8.79 -7.72
CA PRO A 89 -2.63 -9.97 -7.46
C PRO A 89 -2.79 -10.90 -8.67
N ALA A 90 -2.65 -10.36 -9.89
CA ALA A 90 -2.74 -11.12 -11.13
C ALA A 90 -1.36 -11.59 -11.67
N GLY A 91 -0.31 -11.53 -10.84
CA GLY A 91 1.07 -11.91 -11.16
C GLY A 91 2.00 -10.72 -11.47
N GLN A 92 3.25 -11.02 -11.83
CA GLN A 92 4.22 -9.97 -12.16
C GLN A 92 3.86 -9.22 -13.43
N ARG A 93 4.17 -7.93 -13.45
CA ARG A 93 3.95 -7.02 -14.58
C ARG A 93 5.22 -6.29 -14.92
N LEU A 94 5.47 -6.14 -16.22
CA LEU A 94 6.46 -5.21 -16.76
C LEU A 94 5.72 -3.93 -17.13
N VAL A 95 6.14 -2.80 -16.56
CA VAL A 95 5.59 -1.49 -16.90
C VAL A 95 6.67 -0.72 -17.64
N VAL A 96 6.33 -0.13 -18.77
CA VAL A 96 7.27 0.54 -19.67
C VAL A 96 6.73 1.88 -20.12
N VAL A 97 7.61 2.85 -20.25
CA VAL A 97 7.33 4.11 -20.92
C VAL A 97 8.46 4.50 -21.85
N ASP A 98 8.12 5.22 -22.91
CA ASP A 98 9.05 5.67 -23.92
C ASP A 98 8.78 7.11 -24.34
N GLY A 99 9.85 7.84 -24.68
CA GLY A 99 9.80 9.22 -25.16
C GLY A 99 8.99 9.37 -26.45
N GLN A 100 8.92 8.34 -27.29
CA GLN A 100 8.08 8.31 -28.48
C GLN A 100 6.59 8.18 -28.15
N GLY A 101 6.22 7.97 -26.89
CA GLY A 101 4.87 8.21 -26.37
C GLY A 101 4.12 6.96 -25.89
N LEU A 102 4.70 5.76 -25.98
CA LEU A 102 4.09 4.57 -25.37
C LEU A 102 4.21 4.63 -23.84
N ALA A 103 3.12 4.33 -23.14
CA ALA A 103 3.12 3.84 -21.76
C ALA A 103 2.33 2.53 -21.73
N THR A 104 2.81 1.48 -21.06
CA THR A 104 2.15 0.17 -21.09
C THR A 104 2.43 -0.66 -19.84
N VAL A 105 1.46 -1.53 -19.52
CA VAL A 105 1.59 -2.66 -18.61
C VAL A 105 1.53 -3.93 -19.46
N ALA A 106 2.51 -4.80 -19.30
CA ALA A 106 2.59 -6.11 -19.92
C ALA A 106 2.70 -7.22 -18.86
N THR A 107 2.36 -8.45 -19.20
CA THR A 107 2.73 -9.62 -18.40
C THR A 107 4.25 -9.75 -18.33
N TYR A 108 4.78 -10.29 -17.24
CA TYR A 108 6.21 -10.60 -17.12
C TYR A 108 6.39 -12.07 -16.71
N PRO A 109 7.27 -12.84 -17.38
CA PRO A 109 8.22 -12.42 -18.43
C PRO A 109 7.69 -12.43 -19.87
N ASP A 110 6.46 -12.90 -20.12
CA ASP A 110 5.97 -13.20 -21.47
C ASP A 110 5.82 -11.95 -22.35
N GLY A 111 5.38 -10.84 -21.77
CA GLY A 111 5.34 -9.54 -22.41
C GLY A 111 4.04 -9.20 -23.12
N ASP A 112 2.96 -9.93 -22.86
CA ASP A 112 1.65 -9.70 -23.47
C ASP A 112 0.99 -8.44 -22.91
N ARG A 113 0.36 -7.66 -23.79
CA ARG A 113 -0.29 -6.39 -23.45
C ARG A 113 -1.42 -6.60 -22.45
N VAL A 114 -1.32 -5.97 -21.30
CA VAL A 114 -2.41 -5.86 -20.31
C VAL A 114 -3.14 -4.52 -20.48
N TRP A 115 -2.37 -3.44 -20.62
CA TRP A 115 -2.87 -2.10 -20.85
C TRP A 115 -1.84 -1.28 -21.63
N ALA A 116 -2.28 -0.35 -22.46
CA ALA A 116 -1.38 0.61 -23.09
C ALA A 116 -2.07 1.93 -23.41
N ASN A 117 -1.27 2.98 -23.45
CA ASN A 117 -1.65 4.32 -23.84
C ASN A 117 -0.57 4.91 -24.74
N LYS A 118 -0.98 5.47 -25.88
CA LYS A 118 -0.11 6.19 -26.81
C LYS A 118 -0.41 7.69 -26.74
N ALA A 119 0.59 8.49 -26.40
CA ALA A 119 0.57 9.96 -26.52
C ALA A 119 1.48 10.44 -27.65
N PRO A 120 1.44 11.74 -27.99
CA PRO A 120 2.42 12.35 -28.87
C PRO A 120 3.84 12.14 -28.35
N GLY A 121 4.81 11.89 -29.25
CA GLY A 121 6.22 11.82 -28.88
C GLY A 121 6.79 13.16 -28.38
N ALA A 122 6.12 14.26 -28.70
CA ALA A 122 6.47 15.58 -28.19
C ALA A 122 6.33 15.69 -26.66
N ASP A 123 5.52 14.84 -26.02
CA ASP A 123 5.40 14.81 -24.55
C ASP A 123 6.70 14.36 -23.88
N ASN A 124 7.51 13.55 -24.59
CA ASN A 124 8.76 12.97 -24.10
C ASN A 124 8.59 12.33 -22.71
N ARG A 125 7.88 11.19 -22.65
CA ARG A 125 7.63 10.49 -21.40
C ARG A 125 8.89 9.79 -20.88
N HIS A 126 9.22 10.01 -19.61
CA HIS A 126 10.56 9.71 -19.06
C HIS A 126 10.59 8.79 -17.85
N SER A 127 9.48 8.64 -17.14
CA SER A 127 9.40 7.72 -16.01
C SER A 127 8.00 7.19 -15.81
N VAL A 128 7.92 5.98 -15.28
CA VAL A 128 6.68 5.26 -15.09
C VAL A 128 6.70 4.46 -13.80
N GLU A 129 5.53 4.32 -13.20
CA GLU A 129 5.30 3.45 -12.06
C GLU A 129 3.91 2.81 -12.15
N LEU A 130 3.81 1.53 -11.76
CA LEU A 130 2.52 0.88 -11.52
C LEU A 130 2.11 1.21 -10.09
N LEU A 131 0.89 1.68 -9.86
CA LEU A 131 0.40 1.95 -8.53
C LEU A 131 -0.26 0.69 -7.94
N PRO A 132 -0.35 0.56 -6.59
CA PRO A 132 -0.99 -0.58 -5.95
C PRO A 132 -2.46 -0.80 -6.35
N ASP A 133 -3.16 0.25 -6.75
CA ASP A 133 -4.54 0.22 -7.23
C ASP A 133 -4.68 -0.22 -8.70
N GLY A 134 -3.56 -0.54 -9.37
CA GLY A 134 -3.51 -0.97 -10.77
C GLY A 134 -3.44 0.17 -11.78
N ASN A 135 -3.43 1.42 -11.34
CA ASN A 135 -3.26 2.58 -12.22
C ASN A 135 -1.80 2.82 -12.59
N VAL A 136 -1.56 3.61 -13.64
CA VAL A 136 -0.20 3.88 -14.14
C VAL A 136 0.12 5.36 -13.98
N ALA A 137 1.18 5.67 -13.23
CA ALA A 137 1.73 7.02 -13.12
C ALA A 137 2.82 7.23 -14.16
N VAL A 138 2.78 8.36 -14.88
CA VAL A 138 3.75 8.73 -15.92
C VAL A 138 4.27 10.14 -15.70
N ALA A 139 5.58 10.33 -15.73
CA ALA A 139 6.24 11.63 -15.82
C ALA A 139 6.59 11.95 -17.27
N ALA A 140 6.17 13.12 -17.76
CA ALA A 140 6.44 13.61 -19.12
C ALA A 140 7.24 14.91 -19.06
N SER A 141 8.46 14.89 -19.58
CA SER A 141 9.39 16.00 -19.39
C SER A 141 8.97 17.24 -20.16
N THR A 142 8.69 17.08 -21.46
CA THR A 142 8.34 18.18 -22.37
C THR A 142 6.83 18.38 -22.39
N GLY A 143 6.06 17.34 -22.07
CA GLY A 143 4.63 17.46 -21.84
C GLY A 143 4.27 18.27 -20.59
N GLY A 144 5.22 18.46 -19.67
CA GLY A 144 5.05 19.33 -18.50
C GLY A 144 4.10 18.78 -17.44
N TYR A 145 4.04 17.45 -17.28
CA TYR A 145 3.13 16.83 -16.33
C TYR A 145 3.68 15.55 -15.68
N VAL A 146 3.17 15.29 -14.48
CA VAL A 146 2.98 13.94 -13.97
C VAL A 146 1.50 13.60 -14.07
N ARG A 147 1.17 12.43 -14.62
CA ARG A 147 -0.23 12.02 -14.82
C ARG A 147 -0.46 10.58 -14.37
N VAL A 148 -1.53 10.37 -13.61
CA VAL A 148 -2.06 9.03 -13.30
C VAL A 148 -3.14 8.69 -14.32
N TYR A 149 -3.01 7.52 -14.93
CA TYR A 149 -3.97 6.96 -15.87
C TYR A 149 -4.75 5.82 -15.19
N SER A 150 -6.08 5.96 -15.15
CA SER A 150 -6.96 4.87 -14.78
C SER A 150 -6.90 3.77 -15.82
N THR A 151 -6.49 2.57 -15.42
CA THR A 151 -6.47 1.40 -16.32
C THR A 151 -7.85 0.78 -16.49
N SER A 152 -8.79 1.10 -15.58
CA SER A 152 -10.15 0.54 -15.55
C SER A 152 -11.19 1.40 -16.29
N SER A 153 -10.99 2.72 -16.34
CA SER A 153 -11.99 3.68 -16.88
C SER A 153 -11.44 4.66 -17.91
N GLY A 154 -10.11 4.77 -18.03
CA GLY A 154 -9.47 5.78 -18.88
C GLY A 154 -9.46 7.20 -18.31
N ALA A 155 -10.05 7.44 -17.13
CA ALA A 155 -9.94 8.71 -16.43
C ALA A 155 -8.49 9.05 -16.08
N THR A 156 -8.17 10.34 -15.93
CA THR A 156 -6.80 10.77 -15.60
C THR A 156 -6.78 11.91 -14.59
N ALA A 157 -5.74 11.95 -13.75
CA ALA A 157 -5.38 13.10 -12.93
C ALA A 157 -3.98 13.59 -13.30
N SER A 158 -3.80 14.91 -13.41
CA SER A 158 -2.50 15.52 -13.78
C SER A 158 -2.03 16.51 -12.74
N TYR A 159 -0.73 16.52 -12.49
CA TYR A 159 -0.01 17.54 -11.76
C TYR A 159 0.97 18.22 -12.72
N ALA A 160 0.93 19.55 -12.81
CA ALA A 160 1.80 20.31 -13.70
C ALA A 160 3.23 20.32 -13.16
N LEU A 161 4.17 19.82 -13.95
CA LEU A 161 5.59 19.77 -13.60
C LEU A 161 6.41 19.68 -14.88
N GLU A 162 7.09 20.76 -15.24
CA GLU A 162 8.00 20.78 -16.38
C GLU A 162 9.23 19.93 -16.10
N GLN A 163 9.91 19.43 -17.12
CA GLN A 163 11.09 18.58 -16.96
C GLN A 163 10.84 17.40 -16.00
N ALA A 164 9.62 16.85 -15.94
CA ALA A 164 9.31 15.71 -15.10
C ALA A 164 10.06 14.45 -15.56
N HIS A 165 10.94 13.92 -14.70
CA HIS A 165 11.82 12.78 -15.01
C HIS A 165 11.70 11.59 -14.04
N ALA A 166 10.86 11.70 -13.00
CA ALA A 166 10.63 10.62 -12.07
C ALA A 166 9.16 10.46 -11.69
N ALA A 167 8.74 9.20 -11.62
CA ALA A 167 7.55 8.72 -10.94
C ALA A 167 7.97 7.45 -10.17
N LEU A 168 7.91 7.50 -8.84
CA LEU A 168 8.31 6.40 -7.96
C LEU A 168 7.33 6.30 -6.80
N TRP A 169 6.63 5.17 -6.69
CA TRP A 169 5.69 4.95 -5.59
C TRP A 169 6.46 4.62 -4.32
N ASP A 170 6.12 5.32 -3.25
CA ASP A 170 6.61 5.10 -1.90
C ASP A 170 5.46 4.63 -1.01
N PRO A 171 5.42 3.33 -0.72
CA PRO A 171 4.33 2.71 0.01
C PRO A 171 4.38 2.97 1.49
N GLN A 172 5.55 3.26 2.06
CA GLN A 172 5.68 3.58 3.48
C GLN A 172 4.89 4.83 3.82
N ILE A 173 4.89 5.81 2.92
CA ILE A 173 4.18 7.09 3.08
C ILE A 173 2.93 7.18 2.20
N GLN A 174 2.66 6.16 1.39
CA GLN A 174 1.61 6.12 0.37
C GLN A 174 1.60 7.39 -0.51
N ARG A 175 2.75 7.73 -1.08
CA ARG A 175 2.91 8.88 -1.99
C ARG A 175 3.68 8.47 -3.25
N LEU A 176 3.45 9.22 -4.31
CA LEU A 176 4.26 9.18 -5.53
C LEU A 176 5.34 10.26 -5.47
N TRP A 177 6.61 9.86 -5.33
CA TRP A 177 7.74 10.79 -5.52
C TRP A 177 7.84 11.20 -6.98
N VAL A 178 7.99 12.50 -7.19
CA VAL A 178 8.12 13.12 -8.50
C VAL A 178 9.25 14.15 -8.50
N ALA A 179 9.87 14.33 -9.66
CA ALA A 179 11.04 15.19 -9.81
C ALA A 179 10.98 15.95 -11.14
N GLY A 180 11.19 17.26 -11.09
CA GLY A 180 11.17 18.16 -12.26
C GLY A 180 11.35 19.63 -11.88
N SER A 181 10.75 20.54 -12.63
CA SER A 181 10.83 21.98 -12.45
C SER A 181 9.44 22.63 -12.52
N PRO A 182 8.97 23.34 -11.49
CA PRO A 182 7.67 24.02 -11.53
C PRO A 182 7.69 25.33 -12.34
N GLY A 183 8.85 25.77 -12.84
CA GLY A 183 9.02 27.05 -13.52
C GLY A 183 10.09 27.03 -14.60
N TYR A 184 10.19 25.91 -15.35
CA TYR A 184 11.17 25.75 -16.42
C TYR A 184 11.10 26.90 -17.43
N GLY A 185 12.25 27.42 -17.84
CA GLY A 185 12.34 28.52 -18.80
C GLY A 185 11.97 29.90 -18.24
N THR A 186 11.74 30.02 -16.93
CA THR A 186 11.53 31.30 -16.25
C THR A 186 12.79 31.77 -15.52
N THR A 187 12.86 33.05 -15.17
CA THR A 187 13.97 33.62 -14.37
C THR A 187 14.10 33.03 -12.96
N GLY A 188 13.04 32.38 -12.47
CA GLY A 188 12.99 31.72 -11.16
C GLY A 188 13.10 30.20 -11.21
N GLU A 189 13.52 29.61 -12.34
CA GLU A 189 13.62 28.16 -12.50
C GLU A 189 14.42 27.51 -11.36
N TYR A 190 13.92 26.38 -10.86
CA TYR A 190 14.63 25.50 -9.95
C TYR A 190 14.15 24.06 -10.10
N GLN A 191 14.95 23.13 -9.59
CA GLN A 191 14.66 21.71 -9.62
C GLN A 191 14.03 21.29 -8.29
N LEU A 192 12.94 20.52 -8.36
CA LEU A 192 12.09 20.13 -7.26
C LEU A 192 12.01 18.62 -7.19
N LEU A 193 12.29 18.07 -6.02
CA LEU A 193 11.75 16.78 -5.58
C LEU A 193 10.51 17.07 -4.73
N THR A 194 9.38 16.46 -5.04
CA THR A 194 8.17 16.53 -4.21
C THR A 194 7.44 15.19 -4.22
N ALA A 195 6.41 15.06 -3.39
CA ALA A 195 5.59 13.87 -3.30
C ALA A 195 4.12 14.21 -3.59
N LEU A 196 3.43 13.34 -4.30
CA LEU A 196 2.01 13.49 -4.62
C LEU A 196 1.20 12.43 -3.88
N GLU A 197 0.11 12.85 -3.24
CA GLU A 197 -0.94 11.94 -2.82
C GLU A 197 -1.81 11.59 -4.04
N VAL A 198 -1.98 10.30 -4.30
CA VAL A 198 -2.97 9.80 -5.26
C VAL A 198 -4.28 9.69 -4.50
N THR A 199 -5.26 10.53 -4.87
CA THR A 199 -6.56 10.63 -4.19
C THR A 199 -7.68 10.04 -5.03
N GLY A 200 -8.90 9.97 -4.48
CA GLY A 200 -10.06 9.41 -5.17
C GLY A 200 -9.97 7.89 -5.40
N PRO A 201 -10.98 7.29 -6.06
CA PRO A 201 -10.97 5.88 -6.42
C PRO A 201 -10.07 5.62 -7.64
N ALA A 202 -9.65 4.37 -7.82
CA ALA A 202 -8.86 3.96 -8.99
C ALA A 202 -9.52 4.30 -10.33
N SER A 203 -10.86 4.26 -10.40
CA SER A 203 -11.63 4.60 -11.60
C SER A 203 -11.78 6.10 -11.86
N ALA A 204 -11.45 6.96 -10.90
CA ALA A 204 -11.47 8.41 -11.04
C ALA A 204 -10.38 9.03 -10.15
N PRO A 205 -9.09 8.83 -10.51
CA PRO A 205 -7.99 9.26 -9.65
C PRO A 205 -7.95 10.78 -9.52
N GLY A 206 -7.42 11.26 -8.41
CA GLY A 206 -7.01 12.63 -8.14
C GLY A 206 -5.51 12.71 -7.81
N LEU A 207 -4.93 13.90 -7.92
CA LEU A 207 -3.54 14.17 -7.52
C LEU A 207 -3.48 15.44 -6.69
N ARG A 208 -2.76 15.37 -5.57
CA ARG A 208 -2.50 16.51 -4.71
C ARG A 208 -1.05 16.52 -4.24
N GLU A 209 -0.40 17.67 -4.27
CA GLU A 209 0.95 17.80 -3.74
C GLU A 209 0.98 17.73 -2.21
N ASP A 210 1.88 16.91 -1.68
CA ASP A 210 2.28 16.92 -0.27
C ASP A 210 3.46 17.87 -0.08
N THR A 211 3.15 19.15 0.12
CA THR A 211 4.15 20.22 0.23
C THR A 211 5.08 20.05 1.43
N SER A 212 4.72 19.23 2.42
CA SER A 212 5.61 18.90 3.54
C SER A 212 6.87 18.14 3.09
N ARG A 213 6.84 17.54 1.89
CA ARG A 213 7.89 16.72 1.28
C ARG A 213 8.64 17.42 0.14
N ALA A 214 8.25 18.65 -0.20
CA ALA A 214 8.92 19.44 -1.22
C ALA A 214 10.36 19.77 -0.80
N LEU A 215 11.30 19.56 -1.71
CA LEU A 215 12.71 19.89 -1.57
C LEU A 215 13.21 20.53 -2.87
N LYS A 216 13.67 21.78 -2.77
CA LYS A 216 14.45 22.41 -3.83
C LYS A 216 15.84 21.79 -3.87
N ILE A 217 16.18 21.17 -4.99
CA ILE A 217 17.51 20.62 -5.22
C ILE A 217 18.50 21.78 -5.35
N PRO A 218 19.70 21.70 -4.74
CA PRO A 218 20.70 22.74 -4.87
C PRO A 218 21.11 23.00 -6.33
N GLY A 219 21.00 24.26 -6.75
CA GLY A 219 21.26 24.67 -8.13
C GLY A 219 20.07 24.45 -9.08
N ASN A 220 20.33 24.57 -10.37
CA ASN A 220 19.33 24.40 -11.44
C ASN A 220 19.67 23.19 -12.34
N ASP A 221 20.31 22.19 -11.75
CA ASP A 221 20.83 21.05 -12.46
C ASP A 221 19.73 20.02 -12.75
N ALA A 222 19.37 19.84 -14.03
CA ALA A 222 18.20 19.08 -14.41
C ALA A 222 18.24 17.63 -13.87
N LEU A 223 17.13 17.24 -13.24
CA LEU A 223 16.90 15.92 -12.69
C LEU A 223 16.73 14.88 -13.80
N HIS A 224 17.20 13.65 -13.57
CA HIS A 224 17.07 12.55 -14.52
C HIS A 224 16.46 11.29 -13.91
N ASP A 225 16.64 11.09 -12.61
CA ASP A 225 16.13 9.90 -11.96
C ASP A 225 15.89 10.07 -10.47
N VAL A 226 14.90 9.33 -9.98
CA VAL A 226 14.68 9.07 -8.56
C VAL A 226 14.43 7.57 -8.40
N SER A 227 15.18 6.93 -7.50
CA SER A 227 14.98 5.52 -7.17
C SER A 227 15.01 5.28 -5.66
N ALA A 228 14.30 4.24 -5.23
CA ALA A 228 14.34 3.82 -3.84
C ALA A 228 15.69 3.16 -3.55
N ASP A 229 16.19 3.35 -2.33
CA ASP A 229 17.27 2.52 -1.82
C ASP A 229 16.65 1.21 -1.28
N ILE A 230 16.96 0.08 -1.94
CA ILE A 230 16.43 -1.23 -1.53
C ILE A 230 17.15 -1.81 -0.31
N THR A 231 18.17 -1.13 0.21
CA THR A 231 18.83 -1.50 1.47
C THR A 231 18.46 -0.57 2.61
N ASP A 232 17.91 0.60 2.30
CA ASP A 232 17.44 1.58 3.29
C ASP A 232 16.15 2.30 2.81
N PRO A 233 14.98 1.86 3.27
CA PRO A 233 13.70 2.44 2.86
C PRO A 233 13.51 3.89 3.33
N GLY A 234 14.30 4.37 4.28
CA GLY A 234 14.34 5.78 4.67
C GLY A 234 15.05 6.69 3.66
N ARG A 235 15.59 6.14 2.57
CA ARG A 235 16.41 6.87 1.60
C ARG A 235 15.95 6.75 0.16
N LEU A 236 16.26 7.80 -0.61
CA LEU A 236 16.12 7.83 -2.06
C LEU A 236 17.47 8.13 -2.70
N TRP A 237 17.68 7.65 -3.92
CA TRP A 237 18.74 8.09 -4.81
C TRP A 237 18.18 9.07 -5.83
N ILE A 238 18.93 10.13 -6.13
CA ILE A 238 18.53 11.19 -7.04
C ILE A 238 19.69 11.48 -7.99
N THR A 239 19.43 11.54 -9.29
CA THR A 239 20.45 11.88 -10.28
C THR A 239 20.13 13.17 -11.02
N THR A 240 21.18 13.92 -11.34
CA THR A 240 21.14 15.18 -12.08
C THR A 240 22.22 15.16 -13.18
N ASN A 241 22.38 16.22 -13.98
CA ASN A 241 23.47 16.24 -14.96
C ASN A 241 24.86 16.35 -14.33
N GLN A 242 25.01 16.89 -13.13
CA GLN A 242 26.32 17.11 -12.50
C GLN A 242 26.56 16.19 -11.30
N ARG A 243 25.51 15.76 -10.59
CA ARG A 243 25.65 15.04 -9.32
C ARG A 243 24.67 13.88 -9.15
N VAL A 244 25.06 12.95 -8.31
CA VAL A 244 24.15 11.99 -7.67
C VAL A 244 23.99 12.41 -6.22
N PHE A 245 22.80 12.23 -5.65
CA PHE A 245 22.53 12.45 -4.25
C PHE A 245 21.88 11.21 -3.64
N THR A 246 22.12 10.99 -2.36
CA THR A 246 21.15 10.27 -1.52
C THR A 246 20.35 11.29 -0.73
N TYR A 247 19.06 11.05 -0.58
CA TYR A 247 18.12 11.88 0.16
C TYR A 247 17.57 11.07 1.34
N ASP A 248 17.74 11.59 2.54
CA ASP A 248 17.18 11.01 3.75
C ASP A 248 15.78 11.58 4.00
N LYS A 249 14.76 10.72 3.95
CA LYS A 249 13.34 11.13 4.01
C LYS A 249 12.96 11.73 5.37
N ALA A 250 13.60 11.27 6.45
CA ALA A 250 13.29 11.69 7.81
C ALA A 250 13.91 13.06 8.15
N THR A 251 15.20 13.22 7.88
CA THR A 251 15.95 14.46 8.16
C THR A 251 15.84 15.49 7.04
N ARG A 252 15.35 15.07 5.87
CA ARG A 252 15.22 15.87 4.64
C ARG A 252 16.57 16.41 4.14
N GLN A 253 17.64 15.67 4.36
CA GLN A 253 18.99 16.07 3.98
C GLN A 253 19.48 15.35 2.72
N LEU A 254 20.26 16.06 1.90
CA LEU A 254 20.96 15.50 0.75
C LEU A 254 22.42 15.20 1.10
N THR A 255 22.89 14.00 0.79
CA THR A 255 24.31 13.66 0.77
C THR A 255 24.78 13.61 -0.68
N THR A 256 25.82 14.36 -1.01
CA THR A 256 26.34 14.44 -2.39
C THR A 256 27.28 13.29 -2.70
N ILE A 257 27.07 12.66 -3.85
CA ILE A 257 27.96 11.68 -4.48
C ILE A 257 28.45 12.30 -5.79
N ASN A 258 29.75 12.56 -5.89
CA ASN A 258 30.33 13.35 -6.98
C ASN A 258 30.49 12.53 -8.28
N ARG A 259 29.36 12.10 -8.87
CA ARG A 259 29.23 11.47 -10.18
C ARG A 259 28.25 12.26 -11.03
N GLY A 260 28.69 12.76 -12.18
CA GLY A 260 27.85 13.52 -13.11
C GLY A 260 27.36 12.70 -14.30
N ALA A 261 26.33 13.22 -14.97
CA ALA A 261 25.70 12.68 -16.18
C ALA A 261 25.14 11.25 -16.02
N VAL A 262 24.70 10.92 -14.81
CA VAL A 262 24.03 9.65 -14.49
C VAL A 262 22.56 9.75 -14.89
N LYS A 263 22.11 8.87 -15.79
CA LYS A 263 20.76 8.87 -16.36
C LYS A 263 19.82 7.91 -15.64
N SER A 264 20.37 6.90 -14.98
CA SER A 264 19.63 6.06 -14.03
C SER A 264 20.53 5.54 -12.93
N VAL A 265 19.94 5.31 -11.77
CA VAL A 265 20.59 4.67 -10.62
C VAL A 265 19.64 3.68 -9.96
N GLY A 266 20.15 2.54 -9.52
CA GLY A 266 19.44 1.57 -8.70
C GLY A 266 20.40 0.82 -7.79
N VAL A 267 19.85 0.16 -6.77
CA VAL A 267 20.63 -0.62 -5.81
C VAL A 267 20.08 -2.04 -5.77
N GLN A 268 20.97 -3.03 -5.74
CA GLN A 268 20.65 -4.43 -5.54
C GLN A 268 20.46 -4.76 -4.06
N PRO A 269 19.75 -5.84 -3.71
CA PRO A 269 19.70 -6.35 -2.34
C PRO A 269 21.08 -6.58 -1.70
N SER A 270 22.09 -6.96 -2.49
CA SER A 270 23.49 -7.06 -2.03
C SER A 270 24.14 -5.73 -1.62
N GLY A 271 23.49 -4.59 -1.88
CA GLY A 271 24.04 -3.25 -1.74
C GLY A 271 24.83 -2.76 -2.96
N GLN A 272 24.97 -3.57 -4.01
CA GLN A 272 25.65 -3.15 -5.23
C GLN A 272 24.82 -2.10 -5.98
N THR A 273 25.42 -0.95 -6.29
CA THR A 273 24.79 0.10 -7.09
C THR A 273 24.93 -0.20 -8.58
N VAL A 274 23.91 0.12 -9.37
CA VAL A 274 23.87 -0.02 -10.83
C VAL A 274 23.51 1.34 -11.44
N GLU A 275 24.29 1.79 -12.43
CA GLU A 275 24.11 3.07 -13.08
C GLU A 275 24.22 2.97 -14.61
N THR A 276 23.47 3.82 -15.30
CA THR A 276 23.82 4.27 -16.65
C THR A 276 24.37 5.68 -16.57
N ARG A 277 25.56 5.89 -17.14
CA ARG A 277 26.21 7.20 -17.22
C ARG A 277 26.56 7.49 -18.66
N ALA A 278 26.25 8.69 -19.15
CA ALA A 278 26.48 9.01 -20.56
C ALA A 278 27.97 8.89 -20.94
N ASP A 279 28.27 8.21 -22.05
CA ASP A 279 29.63 7.82 -22.44
C ASP A 279 30.57 9.01 -22.66
N ARG A 280 30.03 10.14 -23.10
CA ARG A 280 30.77 11.38 -23.33
C ARG A 280 31.46 11.90 -22.06
N TYR A 281 30.95 11.54 -20.89
CA TYR A 281 31.48 11.99 -19.61
C TYR A 281 32.32 10.92 -18.90
N LYS A 282 32.55 9.76 -19.52
CA LYS A 282 33.42 8.70 -19.01
C LYS A 282 34.88 8.94 -19.40
N THR A 283 35.78 8.26 -18.71
CA THR A 283 37.21 8.29 -19.00
C THR A 283 37.77 6.86 -18.99
N PRO A 284 38.18 6.32 -20.16
CA PRO A 284 38.01 6.89 -21.50
C PRO A 284 36.51 7.02 -21.91
N PRO A 285 36.16 7.89 -22.88
CA PRO A 285 34.80 7.95 -23.39
C PRO A 285 34.37 6.62 -24.03
N GLY A 286 33.10 6.24 -23.84
CA GLY A 286 32.54 4.99 -24.37
C GLY A 286 32.06 5.08 -25.82
N GLY A 287 31.52 3.96 -26.33
CA GLY A 287 31.17 3.79 -27.75
C GLY A 287 29.98 4.66 -28.24
N CYS A 288 29.13 5.13 -27.32
CA CYS A 288 27.91 5.86 -27.66
C CYS A 288 28.15 7.36 -27.98
N THR A 289 29.36 7.86 -27.78
CA THR A 289 29.73 9.28 -27.98
C THR A 289 29.49 9.84 -29.38
N THR A 290 29.50 8.98 -30.40
CA THR A 290 29.30 9.35 -31.81
C THR A 290 27.83 9.40 -32.21
N VAL A 291 26.92 8.90 -31.36
CA VAL A 291 25.49 8.84 -31.63
C VAL A 291 24.77 10.04 -31.03
N ASN A 292 24.92 10.25 -29.72
CA ASN A 292 24.33 11.38 -28.99
C ASN A 292 25.11 11.64 -27.69
N ASN A 293 24.66 12.63 -26.90
CA ASN A 293 25.36 13.05 -25.67
C ASN A 293 24.72 12.51 -24.37
N TRP A 294 23.72 11.63 -24.44
CA TRP A 294 23.00 11.10 -23.28
C TRP A 294 23.14 9.59 -23.09
N CYS A 295 23.47 8.83 -24.12
CA CYS A 295 23.48 7.37 -24.07
C CYS A 295 24.83 6.78 -23.60
N THR A 296 24.79 5.48 -23.31
CA THR A 296 25.95 4.64 -23.03
C THR A 296 25.79 3.24 -23.60
N ASP A 297 26.90 2.58 -23.92
CA ASP A 297 26.92 1.16 -24.27
C ASP A 297 27.29 0.25 -23.08
N THR A 298 27.37 0.80 -21.86
CA THR A 298 27.70 0.03 -20.66
C THR A 298 26.74 0.23 -19.50
N LEU A 299 26.70 -0.79 -18.64
CA LEU A 299 26.17 -0.71 -17.29
C LEU A 299 27.33 -0.63 -16.31
N ASP A 300 27.32 0.37 -15.44
CA ASP A 300 28.37 0.61 -14.45
C ASP A 300 27.88 0.21 -13.05
N PHE A 301 28.70 -0.56 -12.34
CA PHE A 301 28.40 -1.11 -11.02
C PHE A 301 29.37 -0.55 -9.98
N TYR A 302 28.91 -0.38 -8.75
CA TYR A 302 29.73 0.09 -7.63
C TYR A 302 29.49 -0.76 -6.39
N THR A 303 30.56 -0.98 -5.63
CA THR A 303 30.55 -1.71 -4.35
C THR A 303 30.03 -3.17 -4.49
N PRO A 304 30.77 -4.08 -5.17
CA PRO A 304 32.06 -3.89 -5.82
C PRO A 304 31.94 -3.31 -7.25
N SER A 305 33.00 -2.65 -7.71
CA SER A 305 33.01 -2.00 -9.03
C SER A 305 33.14 -2.99 -10.18
N ARG A 306 32.35 -2.78 -11.23
CA ARG A 306 32.40 -3.51 -12.50
C ARG A 306 31.77 -2.67 -13.60
N THR A 307 32.17 -2.91 -14.85
CA THR A 307 31.47 -2.36 -16.02
C THR A 307 31.14 -3.53 -16.95
N VAL A 308 29.92 -3.58 -17.45
CA VAL A 308 29.47 -4.57 -18.43
C VAL A 308 29.08 -3.85 -19.71
N THR A 309 29.77 -4.17 -20.80
CA THR A 309 29.52 -3.57 -22.12
C THR A 309 28.56 -4.42 -22.94
N ARG A 310 27.65 -3.75 -23.67
CA ARG A 310 26.93 -4.32 -24.81
C ARG A 310 27.28 -3.48 -26.03
N SER A 311 28.22 -3.98 -26.82
CA SER A 311 28.76 -3.23 -27.97
C SER A 311 27.66 -2.72 -28.90
N GLY A 312 27.66 -1.41 -29.15
CA GLY A 312 26.69 -0.73 -30.02
C GLY A 312 25.32 -0.46 -29.38
N ALA A 313 25.13 -0.75 -28.10
CA ALA A 313 23.91 -0.38 -27.40
C ALA A 313 23.82 1.14 -27.18
N GLN A 314 22.60 1.64 -27.12
CA GLN A 314 22.28 3.02 -26.77
C GLN A 314 21.37 3.04 -25.55
N PHE A 315 21.94 2.75 -24.38
CA PHE A 315 21.20 2.75 -23.12
C PHE A 315 20.99 4.16 -22.60
N TYR A 316 19.73 4.50 -22.28
CA TYR A 316 19.40 5.69 -21.49
C TYR A 316 19.24 5.33 -20.01
N LYS A 317 18.27 4.48 -19.65
CA LYS A 317 18.11 3.95 -18.28
C LYS A 317 18.34 2.44 -18.21
N ALA A 318 18.78 1.98 -17.03
CA ALA A 318 18.79 0.58 -16.62
C ALA A 318 18.18 0.45 -15.22
N ARG A 319 17.56 -0.69 -14.95
CA ARG A 319 16.74 -0.91 -13.75
C ARG A 319 16.98 -2.28 -13.16
N VAL A 320 17.16 -2.32 -11.85
CA VAL A 320 17.06 -3.57 -11.09
C VAL A 320 15.63 -4.08 -11.24
N ALA A 321 15.46 -5.30 -11.74
CA ALA A 321 14.16 -5.93 -12.00
C ALA A 321 13.46 -6.41 -10.71
N SER A 322 13.59 -5.65 -9.63
CA SER A 322 12.91 -5.92 -8.38
C SER A 322 11.40 -5.78 -8.62
N PRO A 323 10.59 -6.80 -8.27
CA PRO A 323 9.14 -6.71 -8.34
C PRO A 323 8.55 -5.87 -7.18
N HIS A 324 9.40 -5.37 -6.29
CA HIS A 324 9.08 -4.63 -5.08
C HIS A 324 9.29 -3.12 -5.28
N TYR A 325 8.58 -2.29 -4.51
CA TYR A 325 8.75 -0.84 -4.53
C TYR A 325 10.00 -0.39 -3.75
N SER A 326 10.34 -1.07 -2.64
CA SER A 326 11.51 -0.76 -1.79
C SER A 326 12.00 -1.98 -0.98
N ALA A 327 12.99 -1.78 -0.09
CA ALA A 327 13.50 -2.79 0.86
C ALA A 327 12.41 -3.31 1.81
N GLU A 328 11.65 -2.37 2.35
CA GLU A 328 10.67 -2.57 3.42
C GLU A 328 9.45 -3.35 2.96
N ASP A 329 9.23 -3.36 1.63
CA ASP A 329 8.23 -4.15 0.94
C ASP A 329 8.21 -5.60 1.48
N THR A 330 9.39 -6.22 1.52
CA THR A 330 9.52 -7.62 1.91
C THR A 330 9.23 -7.90 3.40
N ALA A 331 9.32 -6.89 4.26
CA ALA A 331 9.51 -7.08 5.69
C ALA A 331 8.29 -6.76 6.53
N LEU A 332 7.24 -6.09 6.05
CA LEU A 332 6.06 -5.80 6.87
C LEU A 332 4.71 -5.97 6.16
N ARG A 333 4.70 -6.20 4.84
CA ARG A 333 3.48 -6.50 4.07
C ARG A 333 2.62 -7.55 4.75
N GLY A 334 1.30 -7.34 4.76
CA GLY A 334 0.29 -8.31 5.21
C GLY A 334 0.34 -8.69 6.69
N ARG A 335 1.23 -8.10 7.50
CA ARG A 335 1.29 -8.44 8.92
C ARG A 335 0.16 -7.76 9.68
N VAL A 336 -0.40 -8.49 10.63
CA VAL A 336 -1.49 -8.01 11.49
C VAL A 336 -0.91 -7.66 12.85
N PHE A 337 -1.18 -6.43 13.29
CA PHE A 337 -0.82 -5.94 14.62
C PHE A 337 -2.08 -5.54 15.37
N ASP A 338 -2.14 -5.87 16.66
CA ASP A 338 -3.15 -5.41 17.61
C ASP A 338 -2.53 -4.37 18.53
N ARG A 339 -3.26 -3.28 18.76
CA ARG A 339 -2.90 -2.21 19.68
C ARG A 339 -3.95 -2.08 20.77
N ALA A 340 -3.50 -2.14 22.02
CA ALA A 340 -4.28 -1.87 23.22
C ALA A 340 -3.54 -0.85 24.08
N GLY A 341 -4.04 0.39 24.13
CA GLY A 341 -3.31 1.51 24.72
C GLY A 341 -1.96 1.73 24.02
N ASP A 342 -0.86 1.61 24.76
CA ASP A 342 0.51 1.74 24.25
C ASP A 342 1.15 0.40 23.84
N THR A 343 0.45 -0.72 24.07
CA THR A 343 0.97 -2.06 23.74
C THR A 343 0.62 -2.40 22.31
N VAL A 344 1.64 -2.76 21.51
CA VAL A 344 1.47 -3.27 20.15
C VAL A 344 1.97 -4.71 20.09
N THR A 345 1.09 -5.64 19.70
CA THR A 345 1.38 -7.07 19.60
C THR A 345 1.21 -7.51 18.15
N ARG A 346 2.19 -8.23 17.60
CA ARG A 346 2.03 -8.86 16.28
C ARG A 346 1.14 -10.10 16.41
N VAL A 347 -0.03 -10.05 15.79
CA VAL A 347 -1.04 -11.12 15.81
C VAL A 347 -0.81 -12.10 14.68
N ASP A 348 -0.35 -11.64 13.52
CA ASP A 348 -0.06 -12.51 12.38
C ASP A 348 1.13 -11.98 11.60
N ASN A 349 1.98 -12.89 11.13
CA ASN A 349 3.19 -12.58 10.37
C ASN A 349 3.11 -13.02 8.90
N ASN A 350 1.96 -13.51 8.45
CA ASN A 350 1.78 -13.95 7.08
C ASN A 350 1.74 -12.75 6.14
N PRO A 351 2.71 -12.63 5.20
CA PRO A 351 2.82 -11.44 4.38
C PRO A 351 1.76 -11.31 3.28
N ALA A 352 0.91 -12.33 3.13
CA ALA A 352 -0.13 -12.38 2.12
C ALA A 352 -1.51 -11.95 2.64
N ILE A 353 -1.68 -11.58 3.91
CA ILE A 353 -2.99 -11.12 4.39
C ILE A 353 -3.34 -9.79 3.73
N GLY A 354 -4.52 -9.74 3.11
CA GLY A 354 -5.03 -8.56 2.40
C GLY A 354 -6.24 -7.91 3.05
N ARG A 355 -6.93 -8.62 3.97
CA ARG A 355 -8.08 -8.08 4.73
C ARG A 355 -8.12 -8.59 6.16
N ILE A 356 -8.66 -7.78 7.05
CA ILE A 356 -8.90 -8.11 8.46
C ILE A 356 -10.31 -7.70 8.87
N ALA A 357 -10.93 -8.50 9.71
CA ALA A 357 -12.12 -8.14 10.45
C ALA A 357 -11.98 -8.65 11.88
N ALA A 358 -12.54 -7.95 12.86
CA ALA A 358 -12.54 -8.45 14.22
C ALA A 358 -13.82 -8.09 14.97
N ALA A 359 -14.15 -8.91 15.95
CA ALA A 359 -15.23 -8.68 16.89
C ALA A 359 -14.84 -9.19 18.28
N ALA A 360 -15.24 -8.47 19.32
CA ALA A 360 -15.06 -8.90 20.69
C ALA A 360 -16.38 -9.42 21.26
N GLY A 361 -16.31 -10.48 22.06
CA GLY A 361 -17.43 -11.03 22.81
C GLY A 361 -17.57 -10.40 24.20
N ALA A 362 -18.75 -10.57 24.81
CA ALA A 362 -18.99 -10.20 26.22
C ALA A 362 -18.15 -11.03 27.20
N ASP A 363 -17.56 -12.12 26.74
CA ASP A 363 -16.68 -12.99 27.50
C ASP A 363 -15.21 -12.50 27.52
N GLY A 364 -14.94 -11.32 26.97
CA GLY A 364 -13.61 -10.70 26.97
C GLY A 364 -12.66 -11.28 25.92
N ARG A 365 -13.13 -12.14 25.02
CA ARG A 365 -12.31 -12.66 23.91
C ARG A 365 -12.41 -11.77 22.67
N LEU A 366 -11.30 -11.67 21.94
CA LEU A 366 -11.24 -11.01 20.63
C LEU A 366 -11.13 -12.07 19.53
N HIS A 367 -11.97 -11.97 18.51
CA HIS A 367 -11.97 -12.85 17.36
C HIS A 367 -11.52 -12.08 16.13
N VAL A 368 -10.44 -12.53 15.51
CA VAL A 368 -9.90 -11.94 14.28
C VAL A 368 -10.10 -12.89 13.12
N LEU A 369 -10.60 -12.37 12.02
CA LEU A 369 -10.61 -13.01 10.72
C LEU A 369 -9.58 -12.34 9.82
N THR A 370 -8.80 -13.14 9.11
CA THR A 370 -7.81 -12.67 8.13
C THR A 370 -8.10 -13.30 6.78
N LEU A 371 -8.11 -12.50 5.71
CA LEU A 371 -8.24 -13.01 4.35
C LEU A 371 -6.88 -13.02 3.66
N ILE A 372 -6.55 -14.17 3.08
CA ILE A 372 -5.37 -14.35 2.25
C ILE A 372 -5.86 -14.55 0.81
N PRO A 373 -5.59 -13.60 -0.11
CA PRO A 373 -5.97 -13.73 -1.51
C PRO A 373 -5.49 -15.06 -2.09
N GLY A 374 -6.38 -15.80 -2.74
CA GLY A 374 -6.09 -17.13 -3.30
C GLY A 374 -6.14 -18.29 -2.30
N SER A 375 -6.17 -18.04 -0.99
CA SER A 375 -6.25 -19.08 0.06
C SER A 375 -7.58 -19.08 0.81
N GLY A 376 -8.23 -17.93 0.97
CA GLY A 376 -9.53 -17.82 1.65
C GLY A 376 -9.41 -17.19 3.05
N MET A 377 -10.28 -17.62 3.97
CA MET A 377 -10.51 -16.98 5.27
C MET A 377 -9.99 -17.82 6.43
N TRP A 378 -9.27 -17.18 7.33
CA TRP A 378 -8.67 -17.77 8.52
C TRP A 378 -9.16 -17.06 9.77
N SER A 379 -9.24 -17.78 10.89
CA SER A 379 -9.71 -17.27 12.18
C SER A 379 -8.65 -17.50 13.25
N ARG A 380 -8.50 -16.52 14.14
CA ARG A 380 -7.66 -16.60 15.34
C ARG A 380 -8.36 -15.90 16.51
N THR A 381 -8.22 -16.45 17.71
CA THR A 381 -8.83 -15.89 18.92
C THR A 381 -7.75 -15.43 19.90
N ARG A 382 -7.99 -14.28 20.53
CA ARG A 382 -7.34 -13.87 21.77
C ARG A 382 -8.22 -14.30 22.95
N GLY A 383 -7.66 -15.04 23.88
CA GLY A 383 -8.29 -15.41 25.14
C GLY A 383 -8.56 -14.19 26.03
N ALA A 384 -9.38 -14.41 27.06
CA ALA A 384 -9.67 -13.38 28.07
C ALA A 384 -8.47 -13.11 29.01
N ASP A 385 -7.56 -14.08 29.12
CA ASP A 385 -6.23 -13.96 29.74
C ASP A 385 -5.28 -13.06 28.93
N GLY A 386 -5.62 -12.86 27.67
CA GLY A 386 -4.94 -11.98 26.74
C GLY A 386 -3.94 -12.65 25.81
N ASP A 387 -3.82 -13.97 25.92
CA ASP A 387 -2.98 -14.78 25.06
C ASP A 387 -3.69 -15.07 23.73
N TRP A 388 -2.92 -15.16 22.65
CA TRP A 388 -3.44 -15.55 21.35
C TRP A 388 -3.31 -17.06 21.16
N GLU A 389 -4.29 -17.67 20.50
CA GLU A 389 -4.16 -19.05 20.00
C GLU A 389 -2.85 -19.20 19.21
N ASP A 390 -2.09 -20.28 19.39
CA ASP A 390 -0.78 -20.46 18.75
C ASP A 390 -0.84 -20.49 17.21
N ALA A 391 -1.94 -20.98 16.65
CA ALA A 391 -2.16 -21.12 15.21
C ALA A 391 -3.52 -20.59 14.79
N ALA A 392 -3.59 -20.01 13.59
CA ALA A 392 -4.85 -19.66 12.94
C ALA A 392 -5.50 -20.92 12.33
N THR A 393 -6.83 -20.95 12.33
CA THR A 393 -7.64 -22.02 11.73
C THR A 393 -8.25 -21.53 10.42
N GLN A 394 -8.02 -22.24 9.31
CA GLN A 394 -8.72 -21.94 8.06
C GLN A 394 -10.19 -22.31 8.21
N ILE A 395 -11.08 -21.37 7.91
CA ILE A 395 -12.51 -21.58 8.01
C ILE A 395 -13.19 -21.51 6.64
N ASP A 396 -12.61 -20.86 5.65
CA ASP A 396 -13.11 -20.88 4.27
C ASP A 396 -11.96 -21.01 3.27
N GLU A 397 -12.08 -21.94 2.33
CA GLU A 397 -11.06 -22.22 1.32
C GLU A 397 -11.29 -21.48 -0.01
N SER A 398 -12.36 -20.70 -0.11
CA SER A 398 -12.68 -19.99 -1.35
C SER A 398 -11.61 -18.94 -1.66
N ALA A 399 -10.85 -19.22 -2.73
CA ALA A 399 -9.86 -18.30 -3.29
C ALA A 399 -10.44 -16.99 -3.85
N LYS A 400 -11.78 -16.87 -3.92
CA LYS A 400 -12.50 -15.75 -4.55
C LYS A 400 -13.03 -14.72 -3.55
N ILE A 401 -12.75 -14.91 -2.26
CA ILE A 401 -13.20 -13.96 -1.22
C ILE A 401 -12.39 -12.67 -1.35
N THR A 402 -13.07 -11.53 -1.37
CA THR A 402 -12.42 -10.20 -1.41
C THR A 402 -12.67 -9.34 -0.19
N ASP A 403 -13.67 -9.70 0.60
CA ASP A 403 -13.99 -9.00 1.85
C ASP A 403 -14.69 -9.93 2.85
N ALA A 404 -14.58 -9.62 4.14
CA ALA A 404 -15.19 -10.39 5.21
C ALA A 404 -15.62 -9.52 6.38
N ALA A 405 -16.66 -9.96 7.07
CA ALA A 405 -17.13 -9.32 8.31
C ALA A 405 -17.34 -10.38 9.39
N VAL A 406 -17.13 -9.99 10.64
CA VAL A 406 -17.46 -10.80 11.82
C VAL A 406 -18.20 -9.97 12.85
N ALA A 407 -19.20 -10.55 13.48
CA ALA A 407 -19.90 -9.95 14.61
C ALA A 407 -20.09 -10.99 15.71
N ALA A 408 -19.91 -10.58 16.97
CA ALA A 408 -20.15 -11.41 18.14
C ALA A 408 -21.50 -11.06 18.76
N GLY A 409 -22.30 -12.08 19.06
CA GLY A 409 -23.53 -11.95 19.80
C GLY A 409 -23.30 -11.96 21.32
N PRO A 410 -24.25 -11.42 22.10
CA PRO A 410 -24.19 -11.43 23.57
C PRO A 410 -24.29 -12.84 24.17
N ASP A 411 -24.67 -13.84 23.39
CA ASP A 411 -24.70 -15.26 23.75
C ASP A 411 -23.37 -15.99 23.43
N GLY A 412 -22.35 -15.27 22.93
CA GLY A 412 -21.07 -15.83 22.52
C GLY A 412 -21.07 -16.46 21.12
N THR A 413 -22.19 -16.39 20.38
CA THR A 413 -22.24 -16.85 18.99
C THR A 413 -21.48 -15.87 18.09
N LEU A 414 -20.61 -16.38 17.22
CA LEU A 414 -19.98 -15.58 16.17
C LEU A 414 -20.71 -15.74 14.85
N HIS A 415 -20.85 -14.63 14.12
CA HIS A 415 -21.45 -14.55 12.81
C HIS A 415 -20.36 -14.05 11.84
N ALA A 416 -19.97 -14.88 10.87
CA ALA A 416 -18.99 -14.55 9.86
C ALA A 416 -19.64 -14.46 8.47
N PHE A 417 -19.15 -13.51 7.69
CA PHE A 417 -19.62 -13.22 6.33
C PHE A 417 -18.45 -13.13 5.37
N THR A 418 -18.63 -13.61 4.15
CA THR A 418 -17.64 -13.51 3.07
C THR A 418 -18.28 -12.98 1.81
N LEU A 419 -17.67 -11.95 1.23
CA LEU A 419 -18.04 -11.38 -0.05
C LEU A 419 -17.27 -12.06 -1.19
N ILE A 420 -18.01 -12.54 -2.20
CA ILE A 420 -17.45 -12.97 -3.49
C ILE A 420 -17.98 -12.02 -4.57
N PRO A 421 -17.11 -11.22 -5.23
CA PRO A 421 -17.52 -10.26 -6.25
C PRO A 421 -18.34 -10.91 -7.36
N GLY A 422 -19.40 -10.22 -7.80
CA GLY A 422 -20.31 -10.72 -8.83
C GLY A 422 -21.21 -11.88 -8.41
N ALA A 423 -21.04 -12.41 -7.19
CA ALA A 423 -21.73 -13.62 -6.76
C ALA A 423 -22.57 -13.41 -5.48
N GLY A 424 -22.15 -12.56 -4.54
CA GLY A 424 -22.94 -12.16 -3.37
C GLY A 424 -22.23 -12.36 -2.03
N VAL A 425 -23.00 -12.58 -0.96
CA VAL A 425 -22.48 -12.77 0.41
C VAL A 425 -22.92 -14.10 0.98
N TRP A 426 -21.97 -14.81 1.60
CA TRP A 426 -22.17 -16.06 2.30
C TRP A 426 -22.01 -15.86 3.79
N TYR A 427 -22.82 -16.57 4.58
CA TYR A 427 -22.92 -16.50 6.02
C TYR A 427 -22.58 -17.84 6.64
N ARG A 428 -21.90 -17.79 7.78
CA ARG A 428 -21.60 -18.93 8.65
C ARG A 428 -21.64 -18.48 10.09
N LYS A 429 -22.00 -19.37 11.00
CA LYS A 429 -21.90 -19.11 12.44
C LYS A 429 -20.99 -20.09 13.15
N ARG A 430 -20.56 -19.67 14.33
CA ARG A 430 -19.93 -20.51 15.34
C ARG A 430 -20.67 -20.29 16.66
N PRO A 431 -21.50 -21.24 17.10
CA PRO A 431 -22.10 -21.17 18.44
C PRO A 431 -21.02 -21.15 19.53
N ALA A 432 -21.33 -20.56 20.68
CA ALA A 432 -20.41 -20.50 21.81
C ALA A 432 -19.90 -21.91 22.21
N GLY A 433 -18.58 -22.06 22.30
CA GLY A 433 -17.93 -23.33 22.66
C GLY A 433 -18.03 -24.44 21.61
N GLN A 434 -18.56 -24.17 20.42
CA GLN A 434 -18.70 -25.13 19.31
C GLN A 434 -17.74 -24.79 18.16
N PRO A 435 -17.49 -25.74 17.23
CA PRO A 435 -16.82 -25.43 15.97
C PRO A 435 -17.68 -24.52 15.08
N TRP A 436 -17.06 -23.94 14.04
CA TRP A 436 -17.78 -23.28 12.96
C TRP A 436 -18.70 -24.27 12.23
N ASP A 437 -19.84 -23.80 11.75
CA ASP A 437 -20.71 -24.60 10.87
C ASP A 437 -19.89 -25.10 9.66
N ALA A 438 -20.08 -26.37 9.28
CA ALA A 438 -19.33 -27.00 8.20
C ALA A 438 -19.65 -26.40 6.82
N GLY A 439 -20.82 -25.78 6.66
CA GLY A 439 -21.27 -25.16 5.42
C GLY A 439 -21.61 -23.68 5.60
N SER A 440 -21.54 -22.93 4.51
CA SER A 440 -21.99 -21.55 4.42
C SER A 440 -23.35 -21.44 3.73
N THR A 441 -24.20 -20.51 4.17
CA THR A 441 -25.48 -20.18 3.51
C THR A 441 -25.35 -18.89 2.73
N LYS A 442 -25.79 -18.86 1.47
CA LYS A 442 -25.86 -17.60 0.73
C LYS A 442 -26.96 -16.72 1.29
N VAL A 443 -26.60 -15.52 1.76
CA VAL A 443 -27.53 -14.58 2.41
C VAL A 443 -27.77 -13.32 1.60
N ASP A 444 -26.90 -12.99 0.66
CA ASP A 444 -27.10 -11.90 -0.28
C ASP A 444 -26.71 -12.34 -1.70
N SER A 445 -27.47 -11.91 -2.71
CA SER A 445 -27.22 -12.19 -4.13
C SER A 445 -26.82 -10.97 -4.95
N GLY A 446 -26.55 -9.83 -4.30
CA GLY A 446 -26.05 -8.63 -4.96
C GLY A 446 -24.77 -8.90 -5.74
N THR A 447 -24.69 -8.36 -6.95
CA THR A 447 -23.58 -8.60 -7.88
C THR A 447 -22.59 -7.44 -7.97
N ASP A 448 -22.99 -6.26 -7.49
CA ASP A 448 -22.23 -5.01 -7.52
C ASP A 448 -21.62 -4.65 -6.14
N LEU A 449 -21.61 -5.61 -5.21
CA LEU A 449 -21.16 -5.39 -3.84
C LEU A 449 -19.63 -5.22 -3.79
N THR A 450 -19.19 -4.22 -3.02
CA THR A 450 -17.77 -3.81 -2.91
C THR A 450 -17.19 -3.93 -1.51
N SER A 451 -18.00 -3.79 -0.46
CA SER A 451 -17.59 -3.88 0.94
C SER A 451 -18.75 -4.38 1.81
N ILE A 452 -18.44 -5.09 2.89
CA ILE A 452 -19.42 -5.62 3.84
C ILE A 452 -19.00 -5.35 5.29
N THR A 453 -19.99 -5.13 6.16
CA THR A 453 -19.81 -5.12 7.61
C THR A 453 -20.99 -5.82 8.28
N ALA A 454 -20.81 -6.26 9.52
CA ALA A 454 -21.86 -6.91 10.28
C ALA A 454 -21.90 -6.40 11.71
N VAL A 455 -23.08 -6.46 12.32
CA VAL A 455 -23.31 -6.09 13.72
C VAL A 455 -24.42 -6.96 14.30
N VAL A 456 -24.37 -7.25 15.60
CA VAL A 456 -25.47 -7.91 16.31
C VAL A 456 -26.10 -6.91 17.26
N ASN A 457 -27.43 -6.79 17.24
CA ASN A 457 -28.15 -6.03 18.26
C ASN A 457 -28.01 -6.78 19.62
N PRO A 458 -27.38 -6.19 20.65
CA PRO A 458 -27.12 -6.88 21.90
C PRO A 458 -28.37 -7.13 22.75
N VAL A 459 -29.48 -6.44 22.46
CA VAL A 459 -30.76 -6.62 23.18
C VAL A 459 -31.59 -7.72 22.54
N THR A 460 -31.78 -7.65 21.21
CA THR A 460 -32.66 -8.58 20.48
C THR A 460 -31.93 -9.81 19.94
N LYS A 461 -30.59 -9.80 19.99
CA LYS A 461 -29.69 -10.85 19.46
C LYS A 461 -29.81 -11.05 17.95
N ARG A 462 -30.32 -10.05 17.23
CA ARG A 462 -30.51 -10.11 15.78
C ARG A 462 -29.24 -9.65 15.07
N PRO A 463 -28.65 -10.48 14.19
CA PRO A 463 -27.54 -10.04 13.36
C PRO A 463 -28.06 -9.21 12.18
N HIS A 464 -27.29 -8.20 11.82
CA HIS A 464 -27.45 -7.33 10.66
C HIS A 464 -26.21 -7.44 9.79
N LEU A 465 -26.42 -7.65 8.49
CA LEU A 465 -25.41 -7.60 7.44
C LEU A 465 -25.65 -6.32 6.64
N LEU A 466 -24.64 -5.46 6.61
CA LEU A 466 -24.66 -4.23 5.85
C LEU A 466 -23.75 -4.38 4.63
N THR A 467 -24.32 -4.25 3.44
CA THR A 467 -23.61 -4.45 2.17
C THR A 467 -23.55 -3.14 1.38
N ALA A 468 -22.35 -2.73 1.00
CA ALA A 468 -22.12 -1.58 0.15
C ALA A 468 -22.01 -2.00 -1.32
N GLY A 469 -22.64 -1.24 -2.21
CA GLY A 469 -22.55 -1.40 -3.66
C GLY A 469 -22.71 -0.07 -4.39
N ALA A 470 -23.06 -0.11 -5.67
CA ALA A 470 -23.13 1.09 -6.51
C ALA A 470 -24.22 2.07 -6.04
N SER A 471 -25.29 1.56 -5.44
CA SER A 471 -26.45 2.35 -4.97
C SER A 471 -26.40 2.73 -3.48
N GLY A 472 -25.25 2.56 -2.83
CA GLY A 472 -25.06 2.84 -1.41
C GLY A 472 -25.11 1.58 -0.55
N VAL A 473 -25.70 1.64 0.65
CA VAL A 473 -25.69 0.54 1.62
C VAL A 473 -27.08 -0.04 1.83
N GLN A 474 -27.16 -1.37 1.81
CA GLN A 474 -28.32 -2.17 2.17
C GLN A 474 -28.12 -2.83 3.53
N ASP A 475 -29.17 -2.92 4.34
CA ASP A 475 -29.22 -3.71 5.57
C ASP A 475 -30.13 -4.93 5.36
N ARG A 476 -29.58 -6.10 5.66
CA ARG A 476 -30.33 -7.35 5.76
C ARG A 476 -30.19 -7.87 7.18
N SER A 477 -31.29 -8.25 7.80
CA SER A 477 -31.28 -8.75 9.19
C SER A 477 -31.74 -10.18 9.27
N ALA A 478 -31.30 -10.90 10.30
CA ALA A 478 -31.82 -12.22 10.63
C ALA A 478 -32.65 -12.21 11.91
N SER A 479 -33.44 -13.24 12.13
CA SER A 479 -33.99 -13.54 13.47
C SER A 479 -32.85 -13.88 14.45
N ALA A 480 -33.13 -13.86 15.75
CA ALA A 480 -32.19 -14.33 16.77
C ALA A 480 -31.79 -15.82 16.58
N THR A 481 -32.60 -16.60 15.86
CA THR A 481 -32.31 -17.99 15.51
C THR A 481 -31.53 -18.14 14.19
N GLY A 482 -31.22 -17.05 13.50
CA GLY A 482 -30.40 -17.02 12.28
C GLY A 482 -31.16 -17.16 10.97
N VAL A 483 -32.47 -16.86 10.94
CA VAL A 483 -33.28 -16.85 9.69
C VAL A 483 -33.21 -15.48 9.05
N TRP A 484 -32.56 -15.38 7.89
CA TRP A 484 -32.34 -14.12 7.16
C TRP A 484 -33.59 -13.60 6.44
N SER A 485 -33.76 -12.28 6.41
CA SER A 485 -34.83 -11.64 5.64
C SER A 485 -34.65 -11.88 4.13
N GLY A 486 -35.76 -12.12 3.43
CA GLY A 486 -35.76 -12.24 1.96
C GLY A 486 -35.49 -10.93 1.23
N THR A 487 -35.76 -9.80 1.89
CA THR A 487 -35.61 -8.45 1.35
C THR A 487 -34.64 -7.65 2.23
N ALA A 488 -33.75 -6.89 1.58
CA ALA A 488 -32.87 -5.93 2.23
C ALA A 488 -33.48 -4.52 2.20
N VAL A 489 -33.10 -3.67 3.14
CA VAL A 489 -33.57 -2.29 3.27
C VAL A 489 -32.45 -1.33 2.91
N GLN A 490 -32.72 -0.34 2.06
CA GLN A 490 -31.72 0.70 1.76
C GLN A 490 -31.54 1.61 2.97
N VAL A 491 -30.30 1.72 3.46
CA VAL A 491 -29.97 2.52 4.65
C VAL A 491 -29.05 3.70 4.34
N ASP A 492 -28.29 3.65 3.26
CA ASP A 492 -27.48 4.75 2.75
C ASP A 492 -27.65 4.87 1.23
N THR A 493 -27.91 6.06 0.71
CA THR A 493 -28.04 6.35 -0.73
C THR A 493 -26.81 7.06 -1.32
N ASN A 494 -25.78 7.31 -0.53
CA ASN A 494 -24.51 7.86 -1.00
C ASN A 494 -23.92 6.91 -2.05
N ALA A 495 -23.61 7.44 -3.22
CA ALA A 495 -22.93 6.69 -4.26
C ALA A 495 -21.43 6.54 -3.95
N SER A 496 -20.79 5.56 -4.58
CA SER A 496 -19.33 5.36 -4.50
C SER A 496 -18.82 5.14 -3.07
N ILE A 497 -19.50 4.31 -2.30
CA ILE A 497 -19.00 3.88 -0.99
C ILE A 497 -17.74 3.03 -1.20
N ALA A 498 -16.64 3.46 -0.58
CA ALA A 498 -15.36 2.76 -0.62
C ALA A 498 -15.25 1.71 0.47
N ASP A 499 -15.81 1.99 1.66
CA ASP A 499 -15.76 1.07 2.79
C ASP A 499 -16.90 1.34 3.79
N VAL A 500 -17.27 0.32 4.57
CA VAL A 500 -18.31 0.40 5.61
C VAL A 500 -17.85 -0.22 6.92
N ALA A 501 -18.29 0.36 8.03
CA ALA A 501 -18.09 -0.22 9.36
C ALA A 501 -19.37 -0.07 10.18
N ALA A 502 -19.63 -1.01 11.09
CA ALA A 502 -20.80 -0.97 11.95
C ALA A 502 -20.47 -1.36 13.38
N ALA A 503 -21.23 -0.81 14.32
CA ALA A 503 -21.16 -1.13 15.73
C ALA A 503 -22.56 -1.03 16.35
N ALA A 504 -22.79 -1.75 17.44
CA ALA A 504 -23.98 -1.59 18.26
C ALA A 504 -23.59 -1.03 19.62
N LEU A 505 -24.54 -0.42 20.32
CA LEU A 505 -24.39 -0.04 21.73
C LEU A 505 -25.26 -0.92 22.63
N PRO A 506 -24.95 -1.02 23.94
CA PRO A 506 -25.71 -1.82 24.90
C PRO A 506 -27.20 -1.48 25.00
N ASP A 507 -27.61 -0.28 24.58
CA ASP A 507 -29.02 0.14 24.52
C ASP A 507 -29.80 -0.46 23.32
N GLY A 508 -29.12 -1.22 22.45
CA GLY A 508 -29.70 -1.84 21.27
C GLY A 508 -29.71 -0.94 20.04
N SER A 509 -29.13 0.26 20.11
CA SER A 509 -28.91 1.10 18.93
C SER A 509 -27.83 0.52 18.02
N LEU A 510 -28.06 0.64 16.72
CA LEU A 510 -27.14 0.23 15.67
C LEU A 510 -26.51 1.48 15.05
N HIS A 511 -25.25 1.38 14.64
CA HIS A 511 -24.53 2.48 14.02
C HIS A 511 -23.83 1.99 12.75
N LEU A 512 -24.02 2.76 11.68
CA LEU A 512 -23.36 2.54 10.39
C LEU A 512 -22.47 3.72 10.09
N PHE A 513 -21.24 3.43 9.68
CA PHE A 513 -20.29 4.37 9.13
C PHE A 513 -20.01 4.02 7.68
N THR A 514 -19.98 5.02 6.83
CA THR A 514 -19.60 4.87 5.42
C THR A 514 -18.52 5.87 5.09
N VAL A 515 -17.56 5.44 4.27
CA VAL A 515 -16.59 6.35 3.64
C VAL A 515 -16.81 6.32 2.14
N THR A 516 -16.94 7.49 1.52
CA THR A 516 -17.03 7.61 0.07
C THR A 516 -15.66 7.46 -0.58
N ALA A 517 -15.63 7.23 -1.88
CA ALA A 517 -14.40 7.13 -2.67
C ALA A 517 -13.48 8.36 -2.59
N TRP A 518 -14.00 9.50 -2.13
CA TRP A 518 -13.27 10.77 -1.91
C TRP A 518 -12.96 11.03 -0.42
N GLY A 519 -13.14 10.02 0.43
CA GLY A 519 -12.82 10.07 1.86
C GLY A 519 -13.88 10.72 2.74
N GLY A 520 -15.02 11.15 2.21
CA GLY A 520 -16.11 11.72 3.02
C GLY A 520 -16.69 10.65 3.95
N VAL A 521 -16.73 10.93 5.25
CA VAL A 521 -17.21 9.97 6.27
C VAL A 521 -18.58 10.38 6.78
N TYR A 522 -19.50 9.42 6.82
CA TYR A 522 -20.89 9.63 7.23
C TYR A 522 -21.32 8.61 8.27
N HIS A 523 -22.13 9.06 9.23
CA HIS A 523 -22.67 8.26 10.33
C HIS A 523 -24.19 8.23 10.29
N ARG A 524 -24.76 7.03 10.50
CA ARG A 524 -26.19 6.79 10.68
C ARG A 524 -26.45 5.99 11.94
N THR A 525 -27.63 6.19 12.50
CA THR A 525 -28.11 5.41 13.65
C THR A 525 -29.34 4.62 13.22
N GLY A 526 -29.50 3.42 13.76
CA GLY A 526 -30.59 2.52 13.44
C GLY A 526 -31.01 1.67 14.61
N THR A 527 -32.00 0.85 14.32
CA THR A 527 -32.59 -0.19 15.16
C THR A 527 -32.82 -1.42 14.28
N ASP A 528 -33.32 -2.48 14.89
CA ASP A 528 -33.77 -3.69 14.21
C ASP A 528 -34.78 -3.50 13.07
N THR A 529 -35.47 -2.36 13.04
CA THR A 529 -36.60 -2.10 12.12
C THR A 529 -36.49 -0.80 11.34
N SER A 530 -35.54 0.07 11.67
CA SER A 530 -35.47 1.41 11.06
C SER A 530 -34.08 2.03 11.16
N TRP A 531 -33.78 2.94 10.23
CA TRP A 531 -32.56 3.75 10.20
C TRP A 531 -32.92 5.23 10.09
N THR A 532 -32.04 6.12 10.54
CA THR A 532 -32.17 7.57 10.36
C THR A 532 -32.25 7.93 8.88
N GLY A 533 -33.20 8.79 8.50
CA GLY A 533 -33.45 9.15 7.09
C GLY A 533 -32.34 9.99 6.43
N SER A 534 -31.46 10.63 7.21
CA SER A 534 -30.31 11.38 6.71
C SER A 534 -29.01 10.93 7.39
N ALA A 535 -27.91 11.01 6.64
CA ALA A 535 -26.57 10.81 7.18
C ALA A 535 -26.08 12.08 7.88
N SER A 536 -25.34 11.91 8.98
CA SER A 536 -24.56 12.98 9.59
C SER A 536 -23.11 12.91 9.11
N ALA A 537 -22.55 14.02 8.64
CA ALA A 537 -21.13 14.07 8.30
C ALA A 537 -20.28 13.97 9.57
N VAL A 538 -19.25 13.13 9.54
CA VAL A 538 -18.29 13.00 10.64
C VAL A 538 -17.15 14.00 10.42
N PRO A 539 -16.81 14.86 11.40
CA PRO A 539 -15.72 15.82 11.27
C PRO A 539 -14.39 15.16 10.90
N GLY A 540 -13.64 15.83 10.02
CA GLY A 540 -12.36 15.30 9.52
C GLY A 540 -12.51 14.20 8.46
N GLY A 541 -13.73 13.91 8.01
CA GLY A 541 -13.97 13.21 6.75
C GLY A 541 -13.67 14.10 5.54
N GLY A 542 -13.27 13.48 4.44
CA GLY A 542 -12.93 14.12 3.16
C GLY A 542 -11.44 14.11 2.86
N GLU A 543 -11.07 14.87 1.84
CA GLU A 543 -9.68 15.06 1.41
C GLU A 543 -9.16 16.41 1.94
N SER A 544 -8.16 16.39 2.84
CA SER A 544 -7.47 17.60 3.31
C SER A 544 -5.97 17.35 3.51
N PRO A 545 -5.08 18.31 3.21
CA PRO A 545 -3.63 18.12 3.40
C PRO A 545 -3.29 17.81 4.86
N ALA A 546 -4.04 18.39 5.80
CA ALA A 546 -3.78 18.25 7.24
C ALA A 546 -4.17 16.86 7.80
N THR A 547 -5.15 16.20 7.18
CA THR A 547 -5.75 14.98 7.74
C THR A 547 -5.74 13.80 6.77
N GLY A 548 -5.14 13.96 5.58
CA GLY A 548 -5.12 12.94 4.52
C GLY A 548 -6.51 12.57 4.02
N GLN A 549 -6.58 11.73 2.98
CA GLN A 549 -7.82 11.09 2.59
C GLN A 549 -8.11 9.87 3.48
N VAL A 550 -9.35 9.74 3.97
CA VAL A 550 -9.82 8.51 4.64
C VAL A 550 -10.04 7.41 3.59
N ARG A 551 -9.48 6.23 3.83
CA ARG A 551 -9.51 5.09 2.89
C ARG A 551 -10.26 3.87 3.40
N ALA A 552 -10.26 3.66 4.71
CA ALA A 552 -10.95 2.55 5.37
C ALA A 552 -11.41 2.97 6.77
N LEU A 553 -12.36 2.23 7.32
CA LEU A 553 -12.98 2.52 8.61
C LEU A 553 -13.05 1.27 9.48
N ALA A 554 -13.05 1.46 10.79
CA ALA A 554 -13.51 0.45 11.74
C ALA A 554 -14.28 1.12 12.88
N ALA A 555 -15.26 0.43 13.45
CA ALA A 555 -16.09 0.98 14.52
C ALA A 555 -16.19 -0.02 15.67
N ALA A 556 -16.15 0.49 16.90
CA ALA A 556 -16.35 -0.29 18.11
C ALA A 556 -17.42 0.38 18.97
N GLY A 557 -18.24 -0.42 19.63
CA GLY A 557 -19.24 0.09 20.57
C GLY A 557 -19.42 -0.90 21.70
N TRP A 558 -20.22 -1.93 21.45
CA TRP A 558 -20.47 -3.01 22.38
C TRP A 558 -19.18 -3.81 22.67
N PRO A 559 -18.97 -4.26 23.94
CA PRO A 559 -19.85 -4.15 25.11
C PRO A 559 -19.77 -2.81 25.88
N ALA A 560 -18.96 -1.86 25.43
CA ALA A 560 -18.88 -0.54 26.04
C ALA A 560 -20.11 0.33 25.70
N ALA A 561 -20.39 1.33 26.54
CA ALA A 561 -21.43 2.33 26.28
C ALA A 561 -20.97 3.48 25.36
N GLN A 562 -19.69 3.45 24.98
CA GLN A 562 -19.03 4.43 24.14
C GLN A 562 -19.01 3.94 22.69
N LEU A 563 -19.09 4.86 21.73
CA LEU A 563 -18.94 4.56 20.30
C LEU A 563 -17.63 5.15 19.80
N ASP A 564 -16.73 4.30 19.33
CA ASP A 564 -15.44 4.66 18.77
C ASP A 564 -15.41 4.42 17.26
N LEU A 565 -14.83 5.38 16.54
CA LEU A 565 -14.55 5.30 15.12
C LEU A 565 -13.04 5.39 14.91
N VAL A 566 -12.51 4.42 14.18
CA VAL A 566 -11.13 4.40 13.70
C VAL A 566 -11.13 4.61 12.20
N THR A 567 -10.28 5.50 11.73
CA THR A 567 -10.11 5.82 10.31
C THR A 567 -8.67 5.53 9.88
N VAL A 568 -8.51 4.85 8.75
CA VAL A 568 -7.22 4.68 8.08
C VAL A 568 -7.04 5.83 7.11
N ARG A 569 -5.96 6.59 7.26
CA ARG A 569 -5.70 7.80 6.48
C ARG A 569 -4.43 7.66 5.66
N SER A 570 -4.55 7.98 4.37
CA SER A 570 -3.49 7.83 3.36
C SER A 570 -2.18 8.47 3.81
N GLY A 571 -1.17 7.65 4.11
CA GLY A 571 0.16 8.10 4.54
C GLY A 571 0.22 8.73 5.93
N LEU A 572 -0.81 8.57 6.77
CA LEU A 572 -0.91 9.16 8.11
C LEU A 572 -1.30 8.16 9.22
N GLY A 573 -1.51 6.90 8.87
CA GLY A 573 -1.83 5.82 9.80
C GLY A 573 -3.27 5.86 10.34
N LEU A 574 -3.43 5.42 11.59
CA LEU A 574 -4.74 5.27 12.23
C LEU A 574 -5.10 6.52 13.04
N TRP A 575 -6.35 6.94 12.93
CA TRP A 575 -6.90 8.08 13.66
C TRP A 575 -8.23 7.73 14.31
N GLY A 576 -8.44 8.21 15.53
CA GLY A 576 -9.56 7.87 16.38
C GLY A 576 -10.49 9.04 16.63
N GLN A 577 -11.77 8.72 16.80
CA GLN A 577 -12.80 9.62 17.31
C GLN A 577 -13.67 8.86 18.29
N THR A 578 -13.82 9.41 19.49
CA THR A 578 -14.68 8.86 20.53
C THR A 578 -15.94 9.71 20.66
N ARG A 579 -17.11 9.11 20.46
CA ARG A 579 -18.38 9.81 20.60
C ARG A 579 -18.92 9.69 22.02
N THR A 580 -18.75 10.76 22.80
CA THR A 580 -19.42 10.95 24.09
C THR A 580 -20.64 11.87 23.91
N GLY A 581 -21.82 11.30 23.60
CA GLY A 581 -23.06 12.06 23.40
C GLY A 581 -23.43 12.29 21.92
N GLY A 582 -24.03 13.45 21.62
CA GLY A 582 -24.70 13.69 20.32
C GLY A 582 -23.77 13.98 19.13
N SER A 583 -22.62 14.64 19.34
CA SER A 583 -21.71 15.08 18.27
C SER A 583 -20.38 14.34 18.27
N TRP A 584 -19.76 14.23 17.09
CA TRP A 584 -18.42 13.67 16.91
C TRP A 584 -17.34 14.72 17.18
N PRO A 585 -16.26 14.39 17.91
CA PRO A 585 -15.10 15.28 18.04
C PRO A 585 -14.27 15.30 16.75
N ALA A 586 -13.26 16.17 16.71
CA ALA A 586 -12.23 16.11 15.66
C ALA A 586 -11.39 14.81 15.78
N PRO A 587 -10.89 14.26 14.66
CA PRO A 587 -10.05 13.07 14.71
C PRO A 587 -8.68 13.37 15.33
N VAL A 588 -8.16 12.40 16.08
CA VAL A 588 -6.82 12.45 16.68
C VAL A 588 -5.97 11.25 16.22
N PRO A 589 -4.65 11.40 16.05
CA PRO A 589 -3.78 10.27 15.72
C PRO A 589 -3.83 9.18 16.81
N LEU A 590 -3.90 7.90 16.41
CA LEU A 590 -3.85 6.72 17.28
C LEU A 590 -2.59 5.89 17.05
N ASP A 591 -2.26 5.63 15.79
CA ASP A 591 -1.06 4.90 15.38
C ASP A 591 -0.42 5.65 14.20
N PRO A 592 0.81 6.17 14.36
CA PRO A 592 1.47 6.97 13.32
C PRO A 592 2.02 6.13 12.16
N ASP A 593 1.84 4.81 12.13
CA ASP A 593 2.32 3.98 11.02
C ASP A 593 1.62 4.34 9.71
N GLN A 594 2.36 5.03 8.85
CA GLN A 594 1.90 5.59 7.58
C GLN A 594 1.57 4.52 6.52
N GLY A 595 1.97 3.27 6.75
CA GLY A 595 1.67 2.12 5.89
C GLY A 595 0.35 1.41 6.21
N ALA A 596 -0.47 1.88 7.15
CA ALA A 596 -1.73 1.21 7.46
C ALA A 596 -2.68 1.20 6.23
N LEU A 597 -3.23 0.02 5.89
CA LEU A 597 -4.21 -0.16 4.80
C LEU A 597 -5.62 -0.39 5.29
N GLN A 598 -5.74 -1.17 6.36
CA GLN A 598 -7.00 -1.54 6.97
C GLN A 598 -6.86 -1.53 8.47
N ALA A 599 -7.99 -1.42 9.15
CA ALA A 599 -8.07 -1.50 10.58
C ALA A 599 -9.24 -2.39 11.02
N TYR A 600 -9.16 -2.89 12.24
CA TYR A 600 -10.35 -3.28 13.00
C TYR A 600 -10.41 -2.46 14.29
N ALA A 601 -11.58 -2.41 14.91
CA ALA A 601 -11.78 -1.83 16.22
C ALA A 601 -12.73 -2.72 17.02
N ALA A 602 -12.43 -2.97 18.28
CA ALA A 602 -13.29 -3.75 19.18
C ALA A 602 -13.11 -3.30 20.63
N HIS A 603 -14.19 -3.26 21.41
CA HIS A 603 -14.11 -3.12 22.85
C HIS A 603 -14.09 -4.49 23.52
N LEU A 604 -13.22 -4.69 24.49
CA LEU A 604 -13.34 -5.81 25.41
C LEU A 604 -14.33 -5.49 26.54
N ALA A 605 -14.69 -6.51 27.31
CA ALA A 605 -15.63 -6.41 28.44
C ALA A 605 -15.18 -5.44 29.54
N ASP A 606 -13.88 -5.16 29.64
CA ASP A 606 -13.29 -4.16 30.55
C ASP A 606 -13.38 -2.73 30.00
N GLY A 607 -13.92 -2.54 28.79
CA GLY A 607 -14.04 -1.26 28.10
C GLY A 607 -12.80 -0.87 27.29
N ALA A 608 -11.71 -1.63 27.34
CA ALA A 608 -10.49 -1.32 26.58
C ALA A 608 -10.76 -1.37 25.07
N LEU A 609 -10.35 -0.31 24.36
CA LEU A 609 -10.38 -0.27 22.90
C LEU A 609 -9.15 -0.99 22.34
N HIS A 610 -9.40 -2.05 21.60
CA HIS A 610 -8.41 -2.71 20.75
C HIS A 610 -8.56 -2.20 19.34
N THR A 611 -7.44 -1.78 18.74
CA THR A 611 -7.39 -1.41 17.33
C THR A 611 -6.36 -2.28 16.64
N GLY A 612 -6.78 -2.98 15.59
CA GLY A 612 -5.88 -3.76 14.77
C GLY A 612 -5.58 -3.05 13.47
N ARG A 613 -4.47 -3.42 12.83
CA ARG A 613 -4.16 -2.97 11.47
C ARG A 613 -3.45 -4.02 10.64
N ILE A 614 -3.65 -3.92 9.34
CA ILE A 614 -2.74 -4.47 8.33
C ILE A 614 -1.80 -3.35 7.92
N ALA A 615 -0.51 -3.60 8.05
CA ALA A 615 0.51 -2.74 7.46
C ALA A 615 0.79 -3.19 6.02
N GLU A 616 0.80 -2.23 5.11
CA GLU A 616 1.58 -2.28 3.88
C GLU A 616 2.80 -1.41 4.10
N LEU A 617 3.91 -2.03 4.47
CA LEU A 617 5.14 -1.59 3.83
C LEU A 617 5.32 -2.62 2.72
N SER A 618 4.75 -2.22 1.57
CA SER A 618 4.52 -2.83 0.24
C SER A 618 4.86 -4.26 -0.14
#